data_AF-A0A1X1EN40-F1
#
_entry.id   AF-A0A1X1EN40-F1
#
_cell.length_a   1.000
_cell.length_b   1.000
_cell.length_c   1.000
_cell.angle_alpha   90.00
_cell.angle_beta   90.00
_cell.angle_gamma   90.00
#
_symmetry.space_group_name_H-M   'P 1'
#
loop_
_entity.id
_entity.type
_entity.pdbx_description
1 polymer ?
#
loop_
_entity_poly.entity_id
_entity_poly.type
_entity_poly.pdbx_seq_one_letter_code
_entity_poly.pdbx_strand_id
1 'polypeptide(L)' 'MTVRALKERLSRYPDEALCCGTFWLADDFLQLEPSLDEDEIDTAMELASRFHDANVGFNREFLQWAIDEILEVRDVLAD' A
#
# COMPACT_ATOMS: atom_id res chain seq x y z
N MET A 1 1.62 -0.58 -7.16
CA MET A 1 2.72 -1.45 -6.67
C MET A 1 2.44 -2.95 -6.91
N THR A 2 3.28 -3.70 -7.66
CA THR A 2 3.12 -5.18 -7.87
C THR A 2 4.18 -6.05 -7.17
N VAL A 3 3.91 -7.34 -6.96
CA VAL A 3 4.91 -8.31 -6.43
C VAL A 3 6.18 -8.35 -7.28
N ARG A 4 6.05 -8.27 -8.62
CA ARG A 4 7.22 -8.24 -9.52
C ARG A 4 8.11 -7.03 -9.25
N ALA A 5 7.51 -5.85 -9.17
CA ALA A 5 8.25 -4.61 -8.93
C ALA A 5 8.82 -4.56 -7.50
N LEU A 6 8.16 -5.15 -6.49
CA LEU A 6 8.72 -5.32 -5.16
C LEU A 6 9.96 -6.24 -5.20
N LYS A 7 9.88 -7.40 -5.87
CA LYS A 7 11.03 -8.31 -6.03
C LYS A 7 12.22 -7.62 -6.72
N GLU A 8 11.96 -6.83 -7.76
CA GLU A 8 13.00 -6.06 -8.47
C GLU A 8 13.64 -4.96 -7.59
N ARG A 9 12.86 -4.35 -6.68
CA ARG A 9 13.41 -3.43 -5.67
C ARG A 9 14.29 -4.18 -4.66
N LEU A 10 13.83 -5.33 -4.17
CA LEU A 10 14.55 -6.14 -3.20
C LEU A 10 15.83 -6.76 -3.78
N SER A 11 15.85 -7.12 -5.06
CA SER A 11 17.03 -7.69 -5.73
C SER A 11 18.20 -6.72 -5.87
N ARG A 12 18.03 -5.44 -5.48
CA ARG A 12 19.14 -4.48 -5.38
C ARG A 12 20.00 -4.68 -4.13
N TYR A 13 19.51 -5.45 -3.17
CA TYR A 13 20.24 -5.83 -1.96
C TYR A 13 20.81 -7.25 -2.14
N PRO A 14 21.94 -7.59 -1.49
CA PRO A 14 22.43 -8.97 -1.45
C PRO A 14 21.40 -9.92 -0.84
N ASP A 15 21.34 -11.16 -1.33
CA ASP A 15 20.39 -12.18 -0.84
C ASP A 15 20.53 -12.45 0.67
N GLU A 16 21.75 -12.32 1.22
CA GLU A 16 22.06 -12.55 2.63
C GLU A 16 21.90 -11.29 3.52
N ALA A 17 21.37 -10.19 2.97
CA ALA A 17 21.13 -8.99 3.75
C ALA A 17 20.02 -9.24 4.79
N LEU A 18 20.35 -9.02 6.07
CA LEU A 18 19.36 -9.09 7.15
C LEU A 18 18.28 -8.02 6.93
N CYS A 19 17.01 -8.42 6.93
CA CYS A 19 15.88 -7.51 6.77
C CYS A 19 14.66 -7.93 7.60
N CYS A 20 13.81 -6.95 7.92
CA CYS A 20 12.47 -7.15 8.46
C CYS A 20 11.49 -6.25 7.68
N GLY A 21 10.27 -6.72 7.47
CA GLY A 21 9.25 -5.95 6.77
C GLY A 21 7.91 -6.66 6.76
N THR A 22 6.87 -5.89 6.48
CA THR A 22 5.50 -6.36 6.24
C THR A 22 5.18 -6.12 4.77
N PHE A 23 4.58 -7.10 4.11
CA PHE A 23 4.05 -6.93 2.76
C PHE A 23 2.54 -7.14 2.78
N TRP A 24 1.84 -6.44 1.90
CA TRP A 24 0.38 -6.48 1.75
C TRP A 24 0.05 -6.72 0.29
N LEU A 25 -1.04 -7.44 0.03
CA LEU A 25 -1.54 -7.76 -1.31
C LEU A 25 -2.85 -7.02 -1.55
N ALA A 26 -3.30 -6.96 -2.81
CA ALA A 26 -4.56 -6.32 -3.17
C ALA A 26 -5.74 -6.88 -2.34
N ASP A 27 -5.75 -8.19 -2.07
CA ASP A 27 -6.75 -8.84 -1.23
C ASP A 27 -6.82 -8.29 0.20
N ASP A 28 -5.73 -7.73 0.74
CA ASP A 28 -5.73 -7.09 2.06
C ASP A 28 -6.42 -5.73 2.04
N PHE A 29 -6.30 -4.99 0.92
CA PHE A 29 -7.02 -3.74 0.71
C PHE A 29 -8.51 -4.00 0.47
N LEU A 30 -8.84 -5.02 -0.32
CA LEU A 30 -10.23 -5.43 -0.58
C LEU A 30 -10.94 -5.98 0.67
N GLN A 31 -10.18 -6.53 1.63
CA GLN A 31 -10.73 -6.89 2.95
C GLN A 31 -11.12 -5.66 3.79
N LEU A 32 -10.49 -4.50 3.53
CA LEU A 32 -10.79 -3.25 4.22
C LEU A 32 -11.89 -2.47 3.50
N GLU A 33 -11.76 -2.30 2.18
CA GLU A 33 -12.74 -1.65 1.32
C GLU A 33 -13.00 -2.47 0.06
N PRO A 34 -14.09 -3.26 0.01
CA PRO A 34 -14.38 -4.13 -1.12
C PRO A 34 -14.75 -3.40 -2.42
N SER A 35 -15.07 -2.10 -2.37
CA SER A 35 -15.46 -1.33 -3.55
C SER A 35 -14.29 -0.82 -4.39
N LEU A 36 -13.04 -0.97 -3.92
CA LEU A 36 -11.88 -0.44 -4.64
C LEU A 36 -11.66 -1.14 -5.97
N ASP A 37 -11.35 -0.36 -7.00
CA ASP A 37 -10.83 -0.87 -8.26
C ASP A 37 -9.30 -1.04 -8.25
N GLU A 38 -8.74 -1.56 -9.34
CA GLU A 38 -7.30 -1.86 -9.44
C GLU A 38 -6.43 -0.59 -9.37
N ASP A 39 -6.87 0.53 -9.97
CA ASP A 39 -6.13 1.78 -10.00
C ASP A 39 -6.16 2.47 -8.62
N GLU A 40 -7.28 2.39 -7.92
CA GLU A 40 -7.44 2.86 -6.55
C GLU A 40 -6.56 2.05 -5.59
N ILE A 41 -6.54 0.72 -5.71
CA ILE A 41 -5.64 -0.12 -4.90
C ILE A 41 -4.18 0.22 -5.19
N ASP A 42 -3.81 0.41 -6.46
CA ASP A 42 -2.44 0.77 -6.85
C ASP A 42 -2.03 2.11 -6.19
N THR A 43 -2.92 3.10 -6.25
CA THR A 43 -2.72 4.43 -5.66
C THR A 43 -2.63 4.37 -4.15
N ALA A 44 -3.52 3.63 -3.47
CA ALA A 44 -3.48 3.45 -2.02
C ALA A 44 -2.18 2.76 -1.57
N MET A 45 -1.71 1.75 -2.32
CA MET A 45 -0.43 1.08 -2.05
C MET A 45 0.76 2.03 -2.20
N GLU A 46 0.75 2.88 -3.24
CA GLU A 46 1.79 3.88 -3.44
C GLU A 46 1.80 4.93 -2.32
N LEU A 47 0.61 5.39 -1.92
CA LEU A 47 0.43 6.33 -0.82
C LEU A 47 0.95 5.75 0.50
N ALA A 48 0.50 4.53 0.84
CA ALA A 48 0.94 3.80 2.01
C ALA A 48 2.46 3.60 2.01
N SER A 49 3.05 3.17 0.88
CA SER A 49 4.52 3.01 0.80
C SER A 49 5.28 4.33 0.92
N ARG A 50 4.72 5.44 0.45
CA ARG A 50 5.38 6.76 0.44
C ARG A 50 5.36 7.42 1.82
N PHE A 51 4.28 7.27 2.55
CA PHE A 51 4.05 7.95 3.83
C PHE A 51 4.29 7.07 5.06
N HIS A 52 4.70 5.82 4.88
CA HIS A 52 5.06 4.93 5.99
C HIS A 52 6.13 5.57 6.88
N ASP A 53 5.76 5.85 8.12
CA ASP A 53 6.63 6.31 9.21
C ASP A 53 7.00 5.10 10.08
N ALA A 54 8.28 4.90 10.38
CA ALA A 54 8.71 3.78 11.23
C ALA A 54 8.13 3.83 12.66
N ASN A 55 7.65 4.99 13.12
CA ASN A 55 6.95 5.15 14.40
C ASN A 55 5.47 4.73 14.33
N VAL A 56 4.90 4.67 13.12
CA VAL A 56 3.53 4.25 12.85
C VAL A 56 3.62 2.96 12.03
N GLY A 57 3.58 1.82 12.73
CA GLY A 57 3.81 0.52 12.08
C GLY A 57 2.96 0.33 10.82
N PHE A 58 3.53 -0.32 9.80
CA PHE A 58 2.85 -0.61 8.53
C PHE A 58 1.75 -1.67 8.70
N ASN A 59 0.66 -1.30 9.37
CA ASN A 59 -0.42 -2.15 9.87
C ASN A 59 -1.76 -1.85 9.16
N ARG A 60 -2.82 -2.59 9.52
CA ARG A 60 -4.16 -2.42 8.93
C ARG A 60 -4.74 -1.01 9.11
N GLU A 61 -4.50 -0.36 10.25
CA GLU A 61 -4.97 1.01 10.48
C GLU A 61 -4.29 2.00 9.52
N PHE A 62 -2.99 1.82 9.28
CA PHE A 62 -2.25 2.64 8.32
C PHE A 62 -2.69 2.40 6.87
N LEU A 63 -3.07 1.16 6.51
CA LEU A 63 -3.67 0.87 5.21
C LEU A 63 -5.04 1.54 5.06
N GLN A 64 -5.88 1.49 6.10
CA GLN A 64 -7.19 2.16 6.07
C GLN A 64 -7.03 3.66 5.89
N TRP A 65 -6.08 4.30 6.59
CA TRP A 65 -5.78 5.72 6.37
C TRP A 65 -5.44 6.00 4.90
N ALA A 66 -4.59 5.19 4.27
CA ALA A 66 -4.22 5.39 2.87
C ALA A 66 -5.42 5.20 1.92
N ILE A 67 -6.35 4.30 2.25
CA ILE A 67 -7.61 4.14 1.52
C ILE A 67 -8.48 5.39 1.70
N ASP A 68 -8.68 5.85 2.94
CA ASP A 68 -9.55 6.99 3.24
C ASP A 68 -9.11 8.26 2.47
N GLU A 69 -7.80 8.53 2.38
CA GLU A 69 -7.25 9.67 1.64
C GLU A 69 -7.56 9.62 0.14
N ILE A 70 -7.53 8.43 -0.49
CA ILE A 70 -7.85 8.33 -1.93
C ILE A 70 -9.36 8.45 -2.17
N LEU A 71 -10.18 7.96 -1.23
CA LEU A 71 -11.63 8.04 -1.33
C LEU A 71 -12.13 9.47 -1.17
N GLU A 72 -11.51 10.25 -0.28
CA GLU A 72 -11.82 11.68 -0.13
C GLU A 72 -11.61 12.42 -1.45
N VAL A 73 -10.52 12.14 -2.17
CA VAL A 73 -10.26 12.74 -3.49
C VAL A 73 -11.28 12.27 -4.53
N ARG A 74 -11.63 10.99 -4.55
CA ARG A 74 -12.63 10.43 -5.47
C ARG A 74 -13.98 11.10 -5.30
N ASP A 75 -14.45 11.24 -4.07
CA ASP A 75 -15.75 11.82 -3.77
C ASP A 75 -15.79 13.31 -4.16
N VAL A 76 -14.69 14.05 -3.97
CA VAL A 76 -14.56 15.45 -4.42
C VAL A 76 -14.61 15.58 -5.96
N LEU A 77 -14.10 14.60 -6.70
CA LEU A 77 -14.12 14.62 -8.17
C LEU A 77 -15.44 14.13 -8.78
N ALA A 78 -16.30 13.50 -7.98
CA ALA A 78 -17.61 13.01 -8.40
C ALA A 78 -18.73 14.08 -8.30
N ASP A 79 -18.49 15.18 -7.57
CA ASP A 79 -19.36 16.36 -7.43
C ASP A 79 -19.10 17.44 -8.51
#